data_AF-A0A357L025-F1
#
_entry.id   AF-A0A357L025-F1
#
_cell.length_a   1.000
_cell.length_b   1.000
_cell.length_c   1.000
_cell.angle_alpha   90.00
_cell.angle_beta   90.00
_cell.angle_gamma   90.00
#
_symmetry.space_group_name_H-M   'P 1'
#
loop_
_entity.id
_entity.type
_entity.pdbx_description
1 polymer ?
#
loop_
_entity_poly.entity_id
_entity_poly.type
_entity_poly.pdbx_seq_one_letter_code
_entity_poly.pdbx_strand_id
1 'polypeptide(L)' 'MTEPPRGPLAGVRILDLTRVLAGPYCTTLLYELGAEILKIEMPGHGDDTRAFPP' A
#
# COMPACT_ATOMS: atom_id res chain seq x y z
N MET A 1 -19.54 -3.77 -10.74
CA MET A 1 -18.65 -4.86 -10.31
C MET A 1 -17.28 -4.48 -10.82
N THR A 2 -16.34 -4.15 -9.94
CA THR A 2 -15.00 -3.68 -10.29
C THR A 2 -14.30 -4.73 -11.14
N GLU A 3 -13.61 -4.32 -12.23
CA GLU A 3 -12.83 -5.25 -13.03
C GLU A 3 -11.81 -6.00 -12.16
N PRO A 4 -11.52 -7.28 -12.46
CA PRO A 4 -10.49 -8.01 -11.74
C PRO A 4 -9.12 -7.32 -11.91
N PRO A 5 -8.26 -7.35 -10.88
CA PRO A 5 -6.93 -6.74 -10.97
C PRO A 5 -6.18 -7.26 -12.20
N ARG A 6 -5.57 -6.35 -12.95
CA ARG A 6 -4.74 -6.64 -14.14
C ARG A 6 -3.29 -6.27 -13.84
N GLY A 7 -2.35 -6.97 -14.46
CA GLY A 7 -0.92 -6.73 -14.29
C GLY A 7 -0.16 -7.96 -13.79
N PRO A 8 1.19 -7.91 -13.78
CA PRO A 8 2.03 -9.06 -13.41
C PRO A 8 1.86 -9.52 -11.95
N LEU A 9 1.29 -8.69 -11.07
CA LEU A 9 0.97 -9.05 -9.68
C LEU A 9 -0.54 -9.24 -9.43
N ALA A 10 -1.33 -9.39 -10.49
CA ALA A 10 -2.76 -9.67 -10.35
C ALA A 10 -3.01 -10.92 -9.49
N GLY A 11 -3.87 -10.78 -8.48
CA GLY A 11 -4.22 -11.85 -7.54
C GLY A 11 -3.24 -12.02 -6.37
N VAL A 12 -2.13 -11.27 -6.34
CA VAL A 12 -1.22 -11.23 -5.18
C VAL A 12 -1.80 -10.29 -4.13
N ARG A 13 -1.83 -10.74 -2.86
CA ARG A 13 -2.30 -9.96 -1.71
C ARG A 13 -1.15 -9.68 -0.77
N ILE A 14 -0.94 -8.40 -0.41
CA ILE A 14 0.20 -7.93 0.38
C ILE A 14 -0.30 -7.17 1.61
N LEU A 15 0.23 -7.54 2.78
CA LEU A 15 0.08 -6.74 4.00
C LEU A 15 1.23 -5.73 4.08
N ASP A 16 0.91 -4.44 4.03
CA ASP A 16 1.88 -3.36 4.14
C ASP A 16 1.94 -2.83 5.58
N LEU A 17 2.97 -3.29 6.31
CA LEU A 17 3.33 -2.86 7.67
C LEU A 17 4.44 -1.80 7.69
N THR A 18 4.79 -1.24 6.53
CA THR A 18 5.87 -0.26 6.42
C THR A 18 5.44 1.12 6.88
N ARG A 19 6.35 2.09 6.97
CA ARG A 19 6.04 3.47 7.36
C ARG A 19 6.95 4.45 6.64
N VAL A 20 6.59 5.73 6.70
CA VAL A 20 7.41 6.84 6.20
C VAL A 20 7.48 6.82 4.67
N LEU A 21 8.62 6.46 4.06
CA LEU A 21 8.82 6.67 2.62
C LEU A 21 9.20 5.39 1.87
N ALA A 22 10.33 4.77 2.20
CA ALA A 22 10.90 3.70 1.38
C ALA A 22 9.94 2.50 1.21
N GLY A 23 9.26 2.11 2.29
CA GLY A 23 8.30 1.02 2.27
C GLY A 23 7.00 1.37 1.54
N PRO A 24 6.30 2.46 1.90
CA PRO A 24 5.07 2.88 1.20
C PRO A 24 5.31 3.16 -0.29
N TYR A 25 6.50 3.65 -0.66
CA TYR A 25 6.88 3.81 -2.06
C TYR A 25 7.01 2.47 -2.79
N CYS A 26 7.70 1.50 -2.17
CA CYS A 26 7.82 0.15 -2.71
C CYS A 26 6.45 -0.50 -2.91
N THR A 27 5.56 -0.42 -1.92
CA THR A 27 4.22 -1.01 -2.02
C THR A 27 3.34 -0.27 -3.03
N THR A 28 3.50 1.05 -3.19
CA THR A 28 2.84 1.78 -4.28
C THR A 28 3.20 1.21 -5.66
N LEU A 29 4.49 0.92 -5.92
CA LEU A 29 4.90 0.30 -7.19
C LEU A 29 4.29 -1.10 -7.38
N LEU A 30 4.18 -1.90 -6.30
CA LEU A 30 3.55 -3.22 -6.37
C LEU A 30 2.04 -3.13 -6.63
N TYR A 31 1.37 -2.11 -6.10
CA TYR A 31 -0.04 -1.82 -6.38
C TYR A 31 -0.25 -1.46 -7.86
N GLU A 32 0.61 -0.62 -8.43
CA GLU A 32 0.59 -0.28 -9.87
C GLU A 32 0.80 -1.50 -10.78
N LEU A 33 1.53 -2.52 -10.29
CA LEU A 33 1.70 -3.80 -10.97
C LEU A 33 0.52 -4.78 -10.78
N GLY A 34 -0.53 -4.38 -10.08
CA GLY A 34 -1.80 -5.12 -9.96
C GLY A 34 -1.99 -5.89 -8.64
N ALA A 35 -1.13 -5.68 -7.64
CA ALA A 35 -1.30 -6.30 -6.33
C ALA A 35 -2.44 -5.67 -5.52
N GLU A 36 -3.16 -6.48 -4.74
CA GLU A 36 -4.05 -6.01 -3.67
C GLU A 36 -3.20 -5.70 -2.43
N ILE A 37 -3.23 -4.46 -1.95
CA ILE A 37 -2.44 -4.03 -0.79
C ILE A 37 -3.37 -3.60 0.34
N LEU A 38 -3.20 -4.23 1.49
CA LEU A 38 -3.83 -3.81 2.72
C LEU A 38 -2.78 -3.11 3.60
N LYS A 39 -2.89 -1.79 3.70
CA LYS A 39 -2.08 -0.98 4.61
C LYS A 39 -2.56 -1.21 6.04
N ILE A 40 -1.64 -1.66 6.89
CA ILE A 40 -1.89 -1.80 8.32
C ILE A 40 -1.11 -0.71 9.04
N GLU A 41 -1.81 0.05 9.88
CA GLU A 41 -1.25 1.18 10.60
C GLU A 41 -1.57 1.10 12.09
N MET A 42 -0.82 1.85 12.89
CA MET A 42 -1.01 1.89 14.34
C MET A 42 -2.36 2.56 14.68
N PRO A 43 -3.24 1.91 15.47
CA PRO A 43 -4.47 2.53 15.94
C PRO A 43 -4.19 3.85 16.67
N GLY A 44 -4.94 4.90 16.35
CA GLY A 44 -4.82 6.22 16.98
C GLY A 44 -3.69 7.11 16.47
N HIS A 45 -2.64 6.55 15.84
CA HIS A 45 -1.50 7.32 15.31
C HIS A 45 -1.44 7.31 13.78
N GLY A 46 -1.70 6.16 13.16
CA GLY A 46 -1.57 5.96 11.72
C GLY A 46 -0.11 5.79 11.25
N ASP A 47 0.13 6.05 9.97
CA ASP A 47 1.47 6.26 9.41
C ASP A 47 2.01 7.66 9.79
N ASP A 48 3.30 7.76 10.10
CA ASP A 48 3.97 9.02 10.50
C ASP A 48 3.80 10.13 9.45
N THR A 49 3.71 9.77 8.17
CA THR A 49 3.50 10.71 7.07
C THR A 49 2.16 11.42 7.08
N ARG A 50 1.15 10.90 7.79
CA ARG A 50 -0.17 11.56 7.90
C ARG A 50 -0.10 12.91 8.60
N ALA A 51 0.93 13.12 9.42
CA ALA A 51 1.18 14.37 10.14
C ALA A 51 2.15 15.31 9.39
N PHE A 52 2.70 14.89 8.24
CA PHE A 52 3.66 15.71 7.51
C PHE A 52 2.92 16.89 6.85
N PRO A 53 3.51 18.10 6.87
CA PRO A 53 2.96 19.23 6.15
C PRO A 53 3.03 18.97 4.63
N PRO A 54 2.12 19.58 3.84
CA PRO A 54 2.14 19.51 2.38
C PRO A 54 3.36 20.20 1.76
#